data_AF-A0A2D4GLL4-F1
#
_entry.id   AF-A0A2D4GLL4-F1
#
_cell.length_a   1.000
_cell.length_b   1.000
_cell.length_c   1.000
_cell.angle_alpha   90.00
_cell.angle_beta   90.00
_cell.angle_gamma   90.00
#
_symmetry.space_group_name_H-M   'P 1'
#
loop_
_entity.id
_entity.type
_entity.pdbx_description
1 polymer ?
#
loop_
_entity_poly.entity_id
_entity_poly.type
_entity_poly.pdbx_seq_one_letter_code
_entity_poly.pdbx_strand_id
1 'polypeptide(L)'
;CCIVENGQILTHGSGGKGYGLASTGVSSGCYQWKFYIVKENRGNEGTCVGVSRWPVHDFNHRTTSDMWLYRAYSGNLYHNGEQALALTSFTQGDFITCVLDMEARTISFGKNGEEPKLAFEDVDAGELYPCVMFYSSNPGEKVKICDMQMRGTPRDLLPGDPICSPVAAVLAEATIQLIRILHRTDRWTHCINKKMMERLYRIKGCLKESSQKLKKSRSLQSREENEVREEEEKTKHCGRPHGLADLSDLQLKTLCMEVWPVLAVIGGVDAGLRVGGRCIHKQTGRHATLLGVVKEGSASAKVQWDEAEITISDTPLYNLEPCEPLPFDVARFRGLTATVLLDLTYLTGIHEDLGKQGVKRHEKRHKHDPEDKGDPDQKTEGDAASEARSVHSTEEAKGHGPKLESESSSFSLDAISLGMECQHLNAEGKKKNHE
;
A
#
# COMPACT_ATOMS: atom_id res chain seq x y z
N CYS A 1 -40.22 -30.16 13.25
CA CYS A 1 -39.54 -31.49 13.23
C CYS A 1 -38.16 -31.49 13.92
N CYS A 2 -37.78 -30.45 14.68
CA CYS A 2 -36.51 -30.40 15.42
C CYS A 2 -36.75 -29.81 16.82
N ILE A 3 -35.85 -30.07 17.75
CA ILE A 3 -35.88 -29.57 19.14
C ILE A 3 -34.52 -28.97 19.47
N VAL A 4 -34.50 -27.82 20.14
CA VAL A 4 -33.27 -27.18 20.65
C VAL A 4 -33.01 -27.66 22.08
N GLU A 5 -31.90 -28.34 22.30
CA GLU A 5 -31.42 -28.77 23.61
C GLU A 5 -30.35 -27.78 24.13
N ASN A 6 -30.54 -27.29 25.36
CA ASN A 6 -29.61 -26.40 26.07
C ASN A 6 -29.16 -25.14 25.28
N GLY A 7 -29.99 -24.67 24.33
CA GLY A 7 -29.71 -23.49 23.49
C GLY A 7 -28.57 -23.64 22.47
N GLN A 8 -27.85 -24.77 22.43
CA GLN A 8 -26.65 -24.96 21.61
C GLN A 8 -26.71 -26.20 20.70
N ILE A 9 -27.61 -27.14 20.96
CA ILE A 9 -27.71 -28.41 20.23
C ILE A 9 -29.05 -28.47 19.52
N LEU A 10 -29.04 -28.68 18.20
CA LEU A 10 -30.24 -29.02 17.45
C LEU A 10 -30.36 -30.55 17.35
N THR A 11 -31.49 -31.07 17.79
CA THR A 11 -31.84 -32.50 17.72
C THR A 11 -32.96 -32.72 16.70
N HIS A 12 -32.77 -33.69 15.80
CA HIS A 12 -33.81 -34.12 14.87
C HIS A 12 -34.92 -34.86 15.62
N GLY A 13 -36.16 -34.37 15.49
CA GLY A 13 -37.34 -34.86 16.20
C GLY A 13 -38.35 -35.55 15.29
N SER A 14 -39.53 -35.87 15.82
CA SER A 14 -40.62 -36.43 15.01
C SER A 14 -41.19 -35.41 14.00
N GLY A 15 -41.73 -35.92 12.90
CA GLY A 15 -42.30 -35.13 11.80
C GLY A 15 -41.61 -35.30 10.44
N GLY A 16 -40.62 -36.19 10.33
CA GLY A 16 -39.79 -36.32 9.13
C GLY A 16 -38.80 -35.16 9.00
N LYS A 17 -38.33 -34.89 7.78
CA LYS A 17 -37.30 -33.88 7.48
C LYS A 17 -37.54 -32.55 8.20
N GLY A 18 -36.46 -31.91 8.64
CA GLY A 18 -36.54 -30.66 9.37
C GLY A 18 -35.25 -29.83 9.28
N TYR A 19 -35.31 -28.60 9.78
CA TYR A 19 -34.18 -27.70 9.87
C TYR A 19 -34.24 -26.88 11.16
N GLY A 20 -33.14 -26.22 11.49
CA GLY A 20 -33.07 -25.21 12.53
C GLY A 20 -32.01 -24.17 12.21
N LEU A 21 -32.31 -22.92 12.52
CA LEU A 21 -31.42 -21.76 12.39
C LEU A 21 -30.94 -21.34 13.78
N ALA A 22 -29.75 -20.73 13.85
CA ALA A 22 -29.32 -19.99 15.02
C ALA A 22 -30.20 -18.74 15.25
N SER A 23 -30.20 -18.21 16.47
CA SER A 23 -30.99 -17.03 16.84
C SER A 23 -30.49 -15.71 16.27
N THR A 24 -29.25 -15.67 15.78
CA THR A 24 -28.55 -14.44 15.40
C THR A 24 -28.13 -14.54 13.94
N GLY A 25 -28.61 -13.61 13.13
CA GLY A 25 -28.20 -13.44 11.73
C GLY A 25 -26.87 -12.72 11.61
N VAL A 26 -26.24 -12.86 10.45
CA VAL A 26 -25.02 -12.17 10.04
C VAL A 26 -25.33 -11.37 8.78
N SER A 27 -25.21 -10.04 8.85
CA SER A 27 -25.54 -9.11 7.77
C SER A 27 -24.34 -8.36 7.19
N SER A 28 -23.19 -8.38 7.86
CA SER A 28 -21.95 -7.71 7.44
C SER A 28 -20.70 -8.39 8.00
N GLY A 29 -19.52 -8.04 7.46
CA GLY A 29 -18.23 -8.55 7.93
C GLY A 29 -17.99 -10.05 7.68
N CYS A 30 -16.98 -10.60 8.37
CA CYS A 30 -16.60 -12.01 8.29
C CYS A 30 -16.83 -12.70 9.64
N TYR A 31 -17.56 -13.82 9.64
CA TYR A 31 -17.88 -14.61 10.82
C TYR A 31 -17.43 -16.06 10.65
N GLN A 32 -16.94 -16.64 11.73
CA GLN A 32 -16.53 -18.04 11.79
C GLN A 32 -17.22 -18.72 12.97
N TRP A 33 -17.70 -19.94 12.78
CA TRP A 33 -18.19 -20.81 13.84
C TRP A 33 -17.90 -22.27 13.50
N LYS A 34 -18.24 -23.19 14.40
CA LYS A 34 -18.13 -24.63 14.16
C LYS A 34 -19.45 -25.34 14.42
N PHE A 35 -19.75 -26.32 13.58
CA PHE A 35 -20.72 -27.36 13.85
C PHE A 35 -19.99 -28.61 14.34
N TYR A 36 -20.39 -29.15 15.49
CA TYR A 36 -19.91 -30.43 16.01
C TYR A 36 -20.99 -31.49 15.87
N ILE A 37 -20.68 -32.59 15.20
CA ILE A 37 -21.66 -33.66 14.93
C ILE A 37 -21.73 -34.59 16.14
N VAL A 38 -22.63 -34.26 17.07
CA VAL A 38 -22.82 -34.97 18.35
C VAL A 38 -23.33 -36.40 18.13
N LYS A 39 -24.28 -36.59 17.22
CA LYS A 39 -24.85 -37.90 16.90
C LYS A 39 -25.26 -38.00 15.43
N GLU A 40 -24.83 -39.06 14.77
CA GLU A 40 -25.15 -39.36 13.36
C GLU A 40 -25.06 -40.88 13.09
N ASN A 41 -25.74 -41.33 12.03
CA ASN A 41 -25.73 -42.70 11.55
C ASN A 41 -24.55 -42.90 10.59
N ARG A 42 -23.40 -43.36 11.10
CA ARG A 42 -22.15 -43.53 10.32
C ARG A 42 -22.36 -44.35 9.05
N GLY A 43 -22.03 -43.78 7.89
CA GLY A 43 -22.19 -44.40 6.56
C GLY A 43 -23.60 -44.34 5.99
N ASN A 44 -24.52 -43.62 6.64
CA ASN A 44 -25.85 -43.30 6.14
C ASN A 44 -26.34 -41.97 6.77
N GLU A 45 -25.47 -40.96 6.77
CA GLU A 45 -25.69 -39.68 7.43
C GLU A 45 -26.91 -38.94 6.84
N GLY A 46 -27.70 -38.30 7.70
CA GLY A 46 -28.93 -37.57 7.37
C GLY A 46 -28.78 -36.05 7.36
N THR A 47 -27.60 -35.51 7.68
CA THR A 47 -27.37 -34.09 7.97
C THR A 47 -26.77 -33.30 6.81
N CYS A 48 -27.20 -32.04 6.66
CA CYS A 48 -26.46 -30.95 6.04
C CYS A 48 -26.25 -29.80 7.03
N VAL A 49 -25.13 -29.09 6.92
CA VAL A 49 -24.81 -27.89 7.70
C VAL A 49 -24.51 -26.70 6.78
N GLY A 50 -24.70 -25.47 7.22
CA GLY A 50 -24.39 -24.29 6.40
C GLY A 50 -25.08 -23.02 6.87
N VAL A 51 -25.66 -22.27 5.94
CA VAL A 51 -26.38 -21.01 6.21
C VAL A 51 -27.70 -20.91 5.44
N SER A 52 -28.65 -20.15 6.00
CA SER A 52 -30.00 -19.99 5.47
C SER A 52 -30.46 -18.53 5.53
N ARG A 53 -31.29 -18.13 4.55
CA ARG A 53 -32.19 -16.97 4.67
C ARG A 53 -33.27 -17.23 5.72
N TRP A 54 -33.94 -16.15 6.13
CA TRP A 54 -35.18 -16.20 6.91
C TRP A 54 -36.20 -15.19 6.34
N PRO A 55 -37.49 -15.55 6.16
CA PRO A 55 -38.08 -16.88 6.36
C PRO A 55 -37.61 -17.92 5.33
N VAL A 56 -37.79 -19.20 5.67
CA VAL A 56 -37.46 -20.34 4.80
C VAL A 56 -38.73 -20.81 4.08
N HIS A 57 -38.69 -20.85 2.76
CA HIS A 57 -39.77 -21.31 1.89
C HIS A 57 -39.51 -22.74 1.38
N ASP A 58 -38.26 -23.03 0.99
CA ASP A 58 -37.80 -24.39 0.67
C ASP A 58 -36.56 -24.77 1.49
N PHE A 59 -36.60 -25.93 2.15
CA PHE A 59 -35.47 -26.51 2.89
C PHE A 59 -34.99 -27.85 2.31
N ASN A 60 -35.53 -28.26 1.15
CA ASN A 60 -35.06 -29.44 0.44
C ASN A 60 -33.72 -29.15 -0.23
N HIS A 61 -32.63 -29.72 0.28
CA HIS A 61 -31.26 -29.53 -0.25
C HIS A 61 -31.12 -29.63 -1.78
N ARG A 62 -31.94 -30.42 -2.47
CA ARG A 62 -31.85 -30.56 -3.93
C ARG A 62 -32.45 -29.42 -4.74
N THR A 63 -33.24 -28.54 -4.12
CA THR A 63 -34.01 -27.49 -4.81
C THR A 63 -33.93 -26.12 -4.13
N THR A 64 -33.59 -26.06 -2.84
CA THR A 64 -33.57 -24.82 -2.07
C THR A 64 -32.60 -23.80 -2.64
N SER A 65 -33.11 -22.59 -2.90
CA SER A 65 -32.33 -21.37 -3.05
C SER A 65 -32.25 -20.57 -1.74
N ASP A 66 -33.04 -20.90 -0.72
CA ASP A 66 -33.00 -20.21 0.59
C ASP A 66 -31.74 -20.58 1.40
N MET A 67 -31.15 -21.74 1.15
CA MET A 67 -30.02 -22.28 1.91
C MET A 67 -28.78 -22.55 1.05
N TRP A 68 -27.60 -22.47 1.69
CA TRP A 68 -26.32 -22.96 1.19
C TRP A 68 -25.86 -24.07 2.12
N LEU A 69 -25.84 -25.30 1.63
CA LEU A 69 -25.75 -26.51 2.43
C LEU A 69 -24.58 -27.39 2.03
N TYR A 70 -23.89 -27.91 3.04
CA TYR A 70 -22.80 -28.88 2.91
C TYR A 70 -23.22 -30.21 3.54
N ARG A 71 -23.22 -31.28 2.74
CA ARG A 71 -23.82 -32.57 3.08
C ARG A 71 -22.83 -33.53 3.76
N ALA A 72 -23.22 -34.10 4.90
CA ALA A 72 -22.42 -35.04 5.68
C ALA A 72 -21.97 -36.27 4.89
N TYR A 73 -22.95 -37.04 4.37
CA TYR A 73 -22.73 -38.35 3.75
C TYR A 73 -21.72 -38.36 2.59
N SER A 74 -21.84 -37.41 1.65
CA SER A 74 -21.06 -37.41 0.40
C SER A 74 -20.15 -36.20 0.23
N GLY A 75 -20.22 -35.20 1.11
CA GLY A 75 -19.47 -33.96 0.98
C GLY A 75 -19.92 -33.03 -0.15
N ASN A 76 -21.03 -33.35 -0.84
CA ASN A 76 -21.59 -32.47 -1.87
C ASN A 76 -22.08 -31.14 -1.26
N LEU A 77 -21.96 -30.08 -2.08
CA LEU A 77 -22.46 -28.75 -1.79
C LEU A 77 -23.79 -28.53 -2.54
N TYR A 78 -24.70 -27.81 -1.91
CA TYR A 78 -26.06 -27.59 -2.42
C TYR A 78 -26.49 -26.13 -2.24
N HIS A 79 -26.90 -25.52 -3.33
CA HIS A 79 -27.59 -24.22 -3.40
C HIS A 79 -28.20 -24.11 -4.79
N ASN A 80 -29.52 -23.91 -4.91
CA ASN A 80 -30.26 -23.96 -6.18
C ASN A 80 -29.95 -25.22 -7.03
N GLY A 81 -29.77 -26.36 -6.35
CA GLY A 81 -29.28 -27.61 -6.96
C GLY A 81 -27.98 -28.12 -6.32
N GLU A 82 -27.47 -29.24 -6.85
CA GLU A 82 -26.19 -29.83 -6.46
C GLU A 82 -25.05 -29.14 -7.23
N GLN A 83 -24.00 -28.73 -6.52
CA GLN A 83 -22.85 -28.04 -7.09
C GLN A 83 -21.79 -29.02 -7.61
N ALA A 84 -21.00 -28.60 -8.60
CA ALA A 84 -19.93 -29.41 -9.17
C ALA A 84 -18.77 -29.68 -8.20
N LEU A 85 -18.58 -28.80 -7.21
CA LEU A 85 -17.59 -28.96 -6.15
C LEU A 85 -18.14 -29.86 -5.02
N ALA A 86 -17.33 -30.82 -4.59
CA ALA A 86 -17.55 -31.60 -3.39
C ALA A 86 -16.33 -31.48 -2.46
N LEU A 87 -16.59 -31.43 -1.16
CA LEU A 87 -15.57 -31.40 -0.10
C LEU A 87 -15.54 -32.75 0.64
N THR A 88 -14.73 -32.87 1.70
CA THR A 88 -14.52 -34.13 2.43
C THR A 88 -15.71 -34.51 3.33
N SER A 89 -16.42 -35.60 3.00
CA SER A 89 -17.54 -36.12 3.81
C SER A 89 -17.22 -36.22 5.31
N PHE A 90 -18.25 -36.06 6.14
CA PHE A 90 -18.13 -35.91 7.58
C PHE A 90 -19.23 -36.62 8.36
N THR A 91 -18.95 -36.99 9.60
CA THR A 91 -19.79 -37.89 10.39
C THR A 91 -19.70 -37.62 11.89
N GLN A 92 -20.36 -38.45 12.71
CA GLN A 92 -20.37 -38.31 14.18
C GLN A 92 -18.95 -38.22 14.77
N GLY A 93 -18.71 -37.13 15.50
CA GLY A 93 -17.44 -36.78 16.13
C GLY A 93 -16.62 -35.73 15.38
N ASP A 94 -16.97 -35.39 14.14
CA ASP A 94 -16.27 -34.36 13.37
C ASP A 94 -16.70 -32.93 13.77
N PHE A 95 -15.77 -31.99 13.60
CA PHE A 95 -16.02 -30.54 13.61
C PHE A 95 -15.97 -29.99 12.19
N ILE A 96 -16.99 -29.23 11.80
CA ILE A 96 -17.04 -28.47 10.56
C ILE A 96 -16.98 -26.99 10.88
N THR A 97 -15.83 -26.38 10.63
CA THR A 97 -15.66 -24.92 10.63
C THR A 97 -16.41 -24.36 9.43
N CYS A 98 -17.28 -23.38 9.67
CA CYS A 98 -17.94 -22.59 8.65
C CYS A 98 -17.43 -21.15 8.74
N VAL A 99 -17.05 -20.58 7.61
CA VAL A 99 -16.69 -19.16 7.47
C VAL A 99 -17.68 -18.53 6.49
N LEU A 100 -18.33 -17.44 6.91
CA LEU A 100 -19.20 -16.61 6.10
C LEU A 100 -18.57 -15.22 6.00
N ASP A 101 -18.22 -14.80 4.79
CA ASP A 101 -17.68 -13.46 4.49
C ASP A 101 -18.75 -12.69 3.69
N MET A 102 -19.49 -11.81 4.37
CA MET A 102 -20.55 -10.99 3.75
C MET A 102 -19.99 -9.86 2.88
N GLU A 103 -18.72 -9.46 3.09
CA GLU A 103 -18.06 -8.47 2.22
C GLU A 103 -17.62 -9.09 0.90
N ALA A 104 -16.98 -10.26 0.96
CA ALA A 104 -16.54 -10.99 -0.23
C ALA A 104 -17.67 -11.82 -0.87
N ARG A 105 -18.80 -11.96 -0.19
CA ARG A 105 -19.95 -12.81 -0.58
C ARG A 105 -19.55 -14.27 -0.80
N THR A 106 -18.79 -14.82 0.14
CA THR A 106 -18.32 -16.21 0.08
C THR A 106 -18.65 -17.00 1.33
N ILE A 107 -18.77 -18.32 1.15
CA ILE A 107 -18.89 -19.31 2.23
C ILE A 107 -17.78 -20.35 2.03
N SER A 108 -17.08 -20.68 3.10
CA SER A 108 -16.02 -21.69 3.12
C SER A 108 -16.21 -22.69 4.26
N PHE A 109 -15.84 -23.97 4.03
CA PHE A 109 -15.91 -25.02 5.04
C PHE A 109 -14.56 -25.72 5.25
N GLY A 110 -14.20 -25.96 6.51
CA GLY A 110 -13.00 -26.73 6.91
C GLY A 110 -13.38 -27.87 7.85
N LYS A 111 -12.76 -29.04 7.70
CA LYS A 111 -13.02 -30.23 8.53
C LYS A 111 -11.92 -30.41 9.58
N ASN A 112 -12.29 -30.65 10.84
CA ASN A 112 -11.39 -31.03 11.95
C ASN A 112 -10.14 -30.13 12.14
N GLY A 113 -10.24 -28.85 11.78
CA GLY A 113 -9.13 -27.90 11.86
C GLY A 113 -8.33 -27.72 10.57
N GLU A 114 -8.64 -28.43 9.48
CA GLU A 114 -8.17 -28.08 8.13
C GLU A 114 -8.57 -26.64 7.76
N GLU A 115 -7.75 -26.00 6.92
CA GLU A 115 -8.06 -24.68 6.38
C GLU A 115 -9.41 -24.67 5.63
N PRO A 116 -10.30 -23.70 5.91
CA PRO A 116 -11.59 -23.61 5.22
C PRO A 116 -11.45 -23.42 3.71
N LYS A 117 -11.94 -24.40 2.95
CA LYS A 117 -11.97 -24.39 1.49
C LYS A 117 -13.21 -23.64 1.02
N LEU A 118 -13.03 -22.78 0.02
CA LEU A 118 -14.12 -22.05 -0.63
C LEU A 118 -15.17 -23.03 -1.17
N ALA A 119 -16.43 -22.79 -0.84
CA ALA A 119 -17.54 -23.68 -1.16
C ALA A 119 -18.60 -22.98 -2.02
N PHE A 120 -18.85 -21.69 -1.76
CA PHE A 120 -19.79 -20.88 -2.53
C PHE A 120 -19.24 -19.46 -2.71
N GLU A 121 -19.48 -18.90 -3.89
CA GLU A 121 -19.21 -17.51 -4.29
C GLU A 121 -20.54 -16.81 -4.62
N ASP A 122 -20.49 -15.49 -4.84
CA ASP A 122 -21.64 -14.65 -5.24
C ASP A 122 -22.89 -14.77 -4.33
N VAL A 123 -22.69 -15.00 -3.04
CA VAL A 123 -23.74 -15.13 -2.02
C VAL A 123 -24.63 -13.88 -1.98
N ASP A 124 -25.90 -14.03 -2.35
CA ASP A 124 -26.84 -12.96 -2.70
C ASP A 124 -27.92 -12.69 -1.62
N ALA A 125 -27.51 -12.64 -0.35
CA ALA A 125 -28.40 -12.37 0.78
C ALA A 125 -27.91 -11.19 1.63
N GLY A 126 -28.85 -10.39 2.15
CA GLY A 126 -28.56 -9.26 3.04
C GLY A 126 -28.38 -9.66 4.51
N GLU A 127 -28.89 -10.82 4.91
CA GLU A 127 -28.66 -11.43 6.23
C GLU A 127 -28.75 -12.95 6.11
N LEU A 128 -27.84 -13.66 6.77
CA LEU A 128 -27.79 -15.12 6.78
C LEU A 128 -27.60 -15.69 8.18
N TYR A 129 -28.27 -16.81 8.43
CA TYR A 129 -28.32 -17.47 9.73
C TYR A 129 -27.60 -18.83 9.63
N PRO A 130 -26.67 -19.14 10.55
CA PRO A 130 -26.12 -20.49 10.68
C PRO A 130 -27.25 -21.52 10.79
N CYS A 131 -27.25 -22.55 9.95
CA CYS A 131 -28.33 -23.53 9.88
C CYS A 131 -27.86 -24.98 9.82
N VAL A 132 -28.72 -25.88 10.27
CA VAL A 132 -28.60 -27.33 10.13
C VAL A 132 -29.91 -27.86 9.55
N MET A 133 -29.83 -28.78 8.60
CA MET A 133 -30.98 -29.42 7.95
C MET A 133 -30.82 -30.94 7.96
N PHE A 134 -31.84 -31.66 8.40
CA PHE A 134 -31.91 -33.11 8.43
C PHE A 134 -32.87 -33.59 7.34
N TYR A 135 -32.35 -34.37 6.39
CA TYR A 135 -33.14 -34.95 5.29
C TYR A 135 -33.53 -36.42 5.53
N SER A 136 -33.13 -37.01 6.65
CA SER A 136 -33.60 -38.31 7.09
C SER A 136 -35.08 -38.26 7.51
N SER A 137 -35.75 -39.41 7.51
CA SER A 137 -37.14 -39.54 8.00
C SER A 137 -37.22 -39.97 9.47
N ASN A 138 -36.13 -40.51 10.00
CA ASN A 138 -36.05 -41.05 11.36
C ASN A 138 -35.41 -40.01 12.27
N PRO A 139 -35.92 -39.79 13.49
CA PRO A 139 -35.31 -38.87 14.46
C PRO A 139 -34.03 -39.47 15.06
N GLY A 140 -33.14 -38.60 15.52
CA GLY A 140 -32.04 -38.99 16.41
C GLY A 140 -30.69 -38.33 16.14
N GLU A 141 -30.49 -37.70 14.99
CA GLU A 141 -29.31 -36.90 14.67
C GLU A 141 -29.22 -35.67 15.59
N LYS A 142 -27.99 -35.30 15.95
CA LYS A 142 -27.70 -34.15 16.82
C LYS A 142 -26.48 -33.39 16.34
N VAL A 143 -26.63 -32.07 16.21
CA VAL A 143 -25.53 -31.15 15.87
C VAL A 143 -25.47 -30.03 16.90
N LYS A 144 -24.27 -29.75 17.41
CA LYS A 144 -24.00 -28.62 18.29
C LYS A 144 -23.37 -27.47 17.50
N ILE A 145 -23.81 -26.24 17.72
CA ILE A 145 -23.08 -25.04 17.28
C ILE A 145 -22.16 -24.55 18.41
N CYS A 146 -20.93 -24.17 18.06
CA CYS A 146 -19.93 -23.65 19.00
C CYS A 146 -18.96 -22.67 18.33
N ASP A 147 -18.14 -22.01 19.13
CA ASP A 147 -17.04 -21.13 18.71
C ASP A 147 -17.44 -20.02 17.72
N MET A 148 -18.68 -19.50 17.80
CA MET A 148 -19.11 -18.38 16.95
C MET A 148 -18.36 -17.10 17.35
N GLN A 149 -17.54 -16.60 16.43
CA GLN A 149 -16.67 -15.44 16.61
C GLN A 149 -16.70 -14.61 15.33
N MET A 150 -16.75 -13.28 15.47
CA MET A 150 -16.45 -12.39 14.36
C MET A 150 -14.97 -12.55 14.03
N ARG A 151 -14.66 -12.99 12.81
CA ARG A 151 -13.29 -13.07 12.31
C ARG A 151 -12.88 -11.67 11.83
N GLY A 152 -12.52 -10.80 12.79
CA GLY A 152 -11.95 -9.49 12.48
C GLY A 152 -10.78 -9.67 11.53
N THR A 153 -10.90 -9.12 10.31
CA THR A 153 -10.17 -9.58 9.12
C THR A 153 -8.65 -9.47 9.27
N PRO A 154 -7.92 -10.60 9.33
CA PRO A 154 -6.50 -10.64 9.03
C PRO A 154 -6.38 -11.22 7.62
N ARG A 155 -6.77 -10.42 6.62
CA ARG A 155 -6.14 -10.58 5.30
C ARG A 155 -4.81 -9.86 5.44
N ASP A 156 -3.71 -10.52 5.11
CA ASP A 156 -2.41 -9.86 5.03
C ASP A 156 -2.48 -8.87 3.86
N LEU A 157 -2.84 -7.62 4.17
CA LEU A 157 -2.96 -6.58 3.17
C LEU A 157 -1.56 -6.15 2.74
N LEU A 158 -1.32 -6.23 1.45
CA LEU A 158 -0.05 -5.89 0.85
C LEU A 158 0.11 -4.35 0.80
N PRO A 159 1.34 -3.83 0.80
CA PRO A 159 1.63 -2.40 0.84
C PRO A 159 1.03 -1.60 -0.34
N GLY A 160 0.72 -2.26 -1.46
CA GLY A 160 0.15 -1.62 -2.65
C GLY A 160 1.18 -1.18 -3.69
N ASP A 161 2.36 -1.79 -3.71
CA ASP A 161 3.41 -1.51 -4.69
C ASP A 161 2.91 -1.75 -6.14
N PRO A 162 3.34 -0.94 -7.13
CA PRO A 162 4.16 0.28 -7.00
C PRO A 162 3.32 1.56 -6.81
N ILE A 163 2.02 1.46 -6.56
CA ILE A 163 1.09 2.61 -6.53
C ILE A 163 1.16 3.33 -5.18
N CYS A 164 1.40 2.59 -4.10
CA CYS A 164 1.59 3.13 -2.77
C CYS A 164 3.08 3.40 -2.47
N SER A 165 3.35 4.36 -1.58
CA SER A 165 4.71 4.74 -1.19
C SER A 165 5.42 3.59 -0.44
N PRO A 166 6.70 3.31 -0.78
CA PRO A 166 7.46 2.22 -0.16
C PRO A 166 7.76 2.52 1.31
N VAL A 167 8.01 1.47 2.10
CA VAL A 167 8.26 1.53 3.56
C VAL A 167 9.29 2.60 3.96
N ALA A 168 10.35 2.79 3.16
CA ALA A 168 11.36 3.82 3.42
C ALA A 168 10.79 5.25 3.41
N ALA A 169 9.85 5.56 2.50
CA ALA A 169 9.18 6.86 2.45
C ALA A 169 8.22 7.03 3.64
N VAL A 170 7.48 5.98 4.00
CA VAL A 170 6.58 5.96 5.18
C VAL A 170 7.35 6.28 6.47
N LEU A 171 8.51 5.63 6.67
CA LEU A 171 9.37 5.85 7.84
C LEU A 171 9.98 7.27 7.84
N ALA A 172 10.38 7.78 6.69
CA ALA A 172 10.89 9.14 6.55
C ALA A 172 9.81 10.17 6.92
N GLU A 173 8.60 10.05 6.37
CA GLU A 173 7.48 10.96 6.66
C GLU A 173 7.07 10.93 8.14
N ALA A 174 6.93 9.74 8.74
CA ALA A 174 6.61 9.60 10.16
C ALA A 174 7.66 10.28 11.06
N THR A 175 8.94 10.13 10.71
CA THR A 175 10.06 10.78 11.41
C THR A 175 10.01 12.30 11.26
N ILE A 176 9.75 12.79 10.04
CA ILE A 176 9.59 14.23 9.74
C ILE A 176 8.41 14.81 10.53
N GLN A 177 7.28 14.13 10.59
CA GLN A 177 6.10 14.55 11.35
C GLN A 177 6.40 14.65 12.85
N LEU A 178 7.07 13.66 13.44
CA LEU A 178 7.51 13.73 14.83
C LEU A 178 8.44 14.94 15.07
N ILE A 179 9.42 15.18 14.19
CA ILE A 179 10.32 16.33 14.31
C ILE A 179 9.55 17.66 14.19
N ARG A 180 8.59 17.78 13.26
CA ARG A 180 7.74 18.98 13.09
C ARG A 180 6.85 19.23 14.31
N ILE A 181 6.27 18.19 14.91
CA ILE A 181 5.49 18.28 16.15
C ILE A 181 6.37 18.74 17.31
N LEU A 182 7.53 18.12 17.52
CA LEU A 182 8.48 18.51 18.57
C LEU A 182 8.99 19.94 18.37
N HIS A 183 9.30 20.35 17.13
CA HIS A 183 9.77 21.69 16.79
C HIS A 183 8.79 22.81 17.18
N ARG A 184 7.47 22.54 17.15
CA ARG A 184 6.44 23.48 17.63
C ARG A 184 6.38 23.61 19.15
N THR A 185 7.05 22.75 19.92
CA THR A 185 7.11 22.84 21.39
C THR A 185 8.39 23.54 21.85
N ASP A 186 8.24 24.57 22.69
CA ASP A 186 9.34 25.50 23.01
C ASP A 186 10.56 24.83 23.67
N ARG A 187 10.34 23.72 24.40
CA ARG A 187 11.41 22.89 25.01
C ARG A 187 12.35 22.28 23.97
N TRP A 188 11.86 21.98 22.76
CA TRP A 188 12.61 21.31 21.71
C TRP A 188 13.00 22.24 20.56
N THR A 189 12.24 23.33 20.29
CA THR A 189 12.49 24.28 19.19
C THR A 189 13.96 24.71 19.12
N HIS A 190 14.57 25.14 20.23
CA HIS A 190 15.96 25.62 20.24
C HIS A 190 16.98 24.53 19.89
N CYS A 191 16.81 23.32 20.45
CA CYS A 191 17.71 22.18 20.20
C CYS A 191 17.63 21.71 18.75
N ILE A 192 16.41 21.61 18.21
CA ILE A 192 16.14 21.22 16.81
C ILE A 192 16.70 22.28 15.86
N ASN A 193 16.42 23.57 16.08
CA ASN A 193 16.97 24.67 15.27
C ASN A 193 18.50 24.63 15.23
N LYS A 194 19.15 24.45 16.40
CA LYS A 194 20.61 24.36 16.50
C LYS A 194 21.15 23.19 15.66
N LYS A 195 20.55 22.00 15.76
CA LYS A 195 20.98 20.81 14.99
C LYS A 195 20.72 20.94 13.49
N MET A 196 19.58 21.50 13.08
CA MET A 196 19.29 21.80 11.67
C MET A 196 20.31 22.80 11.11
N MET A 197 20.65 23.87 11.84
CA MET A 197 21.68 24.84 11.42
C MET A 197 23.08 24.22 11.35
N GLU A 198 23.51 23.45 12.36
CA GLU A 198 24.79 22.72 12.35
C GLU A 198 24.95 21.82 11.11
N ARG A 199 23.86 21.20 10.67
CA ARG A 199 23.78 20.37 9.46
C ARG A 199 23.82 21.19 8.17
N LEU A 200 23.03 22.26 8.06
CA LEU A 200 23.05 23.14 6.88
C LEU A 200 24.43 23.79 6.66
N TYR A 201 25.19 24.09 7.71
CA TYR A 201 26.56 24.60 7.57
C TYR A 201 27.54 23.60 6.91
N ARG A 202 27.18 22.32 6.76
CA ARG A 202 28.00 21.33 6.04
C ARG A 202 28.04 21.56 4.53
N ILE A 203 27.02 22.19 3.95
CA ILE A 203 26.93 22.49 2.50
C ILE A 203 28.20 23.22 2.02
N LYS A 204 28.64 24.21 2.79
CA LYS A 204 29.84 25.02 2.53
C LYS A 204 31.14 24.20 2.46
N GLY A 205 31.19 23.03 3.08
CA GLY A 205 32.31 22.09 2.94
C GLY A 205 32.30 21.44 1.56
N CYS A 206 31.14 20.89 1.16
CA CYS A 206 30.94 20.23 -0.13
C CYS A 206 31.19 21.18 -1.33
N LEU A 207 30.69 22.41 -1.26
CA LEU A 207 30.79 23.37 -2.37
C LEU A 207 32.20 23.99 -2.56
N LYS A 208 33.08 23.92 -1.55
CA LYS A 208 34.38 24.61 -1.60
C LYS A 208 35.47 23.82 -2.33
N GLU A 209 35.44 22.49 -2.27
CA GLU A 209 36.50 21.64 -2.83
C GLU A 209 36.42 21.53 -4.35
N SER A 210 35.21 21.54 -4.94
CA SER A 210 35.01 21.60 -6.39
C SER A 210 35.69 22.84 -7.03
N SER A 211 35.76 23.94 -6.29
CA SER A 211 36.36 25.21 -6.74
C SER A 211 37.89 25.26 -6.62
N GLN A 212 38.55 24.33 -5.91
CA GLN A 212 39.98 24.44 -5.60
C GLN A 212 40.93 23.81 -6.63
N LYS A 213 40.44 22.98 -7.57
CA LYS A 213 41.30 22.36 -8.61
C LYS A 213 41.83 23.32 -9.69
N LEU A 214 41.51 24.62 -9.62
CA LEU A 214 41.89 25.61 -10.64
C LEU A 214 42.87 26.70 -10.15
N LYS A 215 44.05 26.33 -9.59
CA LYS A 215 45.23 27.23 -9.46
C LYS A 215 46.53 26.53 -8.99
N LYS A 216 47.31 26.00 -9.95
CA LYS A 216 48.80 26.08 -10.09
C LYS A 216 49.37 24.83 -10.79
N SER A 217 49.69 24.99 -12.07
CA SER A 217 50.87 24.35 -12.66
C SER A 217 51.57 25.40 -13.51
N ARG A 218 52.70 25.91 -13.00
CA ARG A 218 53.58 26.84 -13.71
C ARG A 218 54.83 26.05 -14.10
N SER A 219 55.16 26.05 -15.39
CA SER A 219 56.48 25.81 -16.00
C SER A 219 57.27 24.51 -15.69
N LEU A 220 57.36 23.69 -16.75
CA LEU A 220 58.60 23.20 -17.41
C LEU A 220 59.53 22.13 -16.76
N GLN A 221 59.84 21.14 -17.62
CA GLN A 221 61.09 20.37 -17.79
C GLN A 221 61.46 19.16 -16.88
N SER A 222 60.97 17.97 -17.29
CA SER A 222 61.69 16.67 -17.47
C SER A 222 60.62 15.60 -17.85
N ARG A 223 60.64 14.76 -18.91
CA ARG A 223 61.69 14.13 -19.75
C ARG A 223 62.71 13.38 -18.87
N GLU A 224 62.81 12.05 -18.77
CA GLU A 224 62.34 10.83 -19.49
C GLU A 224 62.09 9.72 -18.41
N GLU A 225 61.49 8.53 -18.61
CA GLU A 225 60.75 7.86 -19.71
C GLU A 225 60.15 6.53 -19.17
N ASN A 226 58.95 6.10 -19.64
CA ASN A 226 58.58 4.68 -19.87
C ASN A 226 57.14 4.52 -20.40
N GLU A 227 57.00 4.07 -21.64
CA GLU A 227 55.74 3.64 -22.26
C GLU A 227 55.63 2.10 -22.24
N VAL A 228 54.53 1.56 -21.72
CA VAL A 228 53.80 0.40 -22.27
C VAL A 228 52.32 0.67 -21.94
N ARG A 229 51.52 1.23 -22.86
CA ARG A 229 50.66 0.52 -23.84
C ARG A 229 49.69 -0.46 -23.14
N GLU A 230 48.37 -0.39 -23.30
CA GLU A 230 47.66 -0.28 -24.58
C GLU A 230 46.45 0.70 -24.62
N GLU A 231 46.15 1.11 -25.85
CA GLU A 231 44.97 1.82 -26.36
C GLU A 231 43.77 0.83 -26.46
N GLU A 232 42.49 1.15 -26.65
CA GLU A 232 41.69 2.37 -26.85
C GLU A 232 40.25 2.03 -26.37
N GLU A 233 39.35 2.96 -26.02
CA GLU A 233 38.48 3.63 -26.98
C GLU A 233 37.96 4.99 -26.45
N LYS A 234 37.88 5.97 -27.35
CA LYS A 234 37.45 7.35 -27.05
C LYS A 234 35.99 7.57 -27.48
N THR A 235 35.03 7.40 -26.59
CA THR A 235 33.70 8.01 -26.80
C THR A 235 33.72 9.46 -26.33
N LYS A 236 33.82 10.39 -27.29
CA LYS A 236 33.66 11.82 -27.02
C LYS A 236 32.25 12.11 -26.54
N HIS A 237 32.10 12.51 -25.28
CA HIS A 237 30.98 13.35 -24.86
C HIS A 237 31.49 14.74 -24.48
N CYS A 238 31.37 15.64 -25.46
CA CYS A 238 31.45 17.08 -25.25
C CYS A 238 30.20 17.55 -24.50
N GLY A 239 30.21 17.44 -23.18
CA GLY A 239 29.17 17.96 -22.31
C GLY A 239 29.78 18.30 -20.97
N ARG A 240 29.92 19.59 -20.66
CA ARG A 240 30.57 20.10 -19.44
C ARG A 240 29.50 20.21 -18.34
N PRO A 241 29.49 19.38 -17.28
CA PRO A 241 28.45 19.42 -16.25
C PRO A 241 29.01 20.09 -14.99
N HIS A 242 29.08 21.42 -14.99
CA HIS A 242 29.58 22.21 -13.86
C HIS A 242 28.43 22.57 -12.91
N GLY A 243 28.25 21.83 -11.81
CA GLY A 243 27.38 22.26 -10.70
C GLY A 243 27.14 21.23 -9.61
N LEU A 244 26.72 20.00 -9.99
CA LEU A 244 26.49 18.91 -9.04
C LEU A 244 27.17 17.57 -9.39
N ALA A 245 27.61 17.38 -10.64
CA ALA A 245 28.13 16.10 -11.15
C ALA A 245 29.57 15.77 -10.73
N ASP A 246 30.34 16.76 -10.25
CA ASP A 246 31.75 16.61 -9.83
C ASP A 246 31.92 16.44 -8.29
N LEU A 247 30.83 16.10 -7.58
CA LEU A 247 30.90 15.83 -6.14
C LEU A 247 31.55 14.46 -5.87
N SER A 248 32.45 14.39 -4.88
CA SER A 248 33.00 13.11 -4.44
C SER A 248 31.97 12.30 -3.63
N ASP A 249 32.12 10.97 -3.57
CA ASP A 249 31.24 10.10 -2.77
C ASP A 249 31.13 10.54 -1.31
N LEU A 250 32.23 11.08 -0.75
CA LEU A 250 32.25 11.62 0.61
C LEU A 250 31.37 12.87 0.74
N GLN A 251 31.40 13.76 -0.25
CA GLN A 251 30.57 14.96 -0.29
C GLN A 251 29.09 14.60 -0.51
N LEU A 252 28.80 13.68 -1.44
CA LEU A 252 27.44 13.19 -1.69
C LEU A 252 26.87 12.52 -0.42
N LYS A 253 27.64 11.65 0.23
CA LYS A 253 27.27 11.04 1.52
C LYS A 253 27.05 12.07 2.62
N THR A 254 27.85 13.15 2.66
CA THR A 254 27.65 14.26 3.62
C THR A 254 26.35 15.00 3.34
N LEU A 255 26.03 15.31 2.08
CA LEU A 255 24.76 15.94 1.71
C LEU A 255 23.57 15.02 2.06
N CYS A 256 23.62 13.75 1.68
CA CYS A 256 22.53 12.79 1.90
C CYS A 256 22.28 12.48 3.39
N MET A 257 23.30 12.41 4.25
CA MET A 257 23.13 12.05 5.67
C MET A 257 22.92 13.26 6.60
N GLU A 258 23.51 14.42 6.29
CA GLU A 258 23.43 15.60 7.16
C GLU A 258 22.44 16.64 6.60
N VAL A 259 22.53 17.01 5.32
CA VAL A 259 21.80 18.16 4.75
C VAL A 259 20.39 17.79 4.30
N TRP A 260 20.24 16.75 3.48
CA TRP A 260 18.95 16.30 2.94
C TRP A 260 17.89 16.02 4.01
N PRO A 261 18.19 15.40 5.17
CA PRO A 261 17.21 15.24 6.24
C PRO A 261 16.67 16.56 6.78
N VAL A 262 17.47 17.64 6.76
CA VAL A 262 16.98 18.98 7.15
C VAL A 262 16.03 19.53 6.09
N LEU A 263 16.33 19.36 4.81
CA LEU A 263 15.43 19.80 3.73
C LEU A 263 14.14 18.99 3.70
N ALA A 264 14.21 17.68 3.96
CA ALA A 264 13.05 16.81 4.10
C ALA A 264 12.17 17.24 5.30
N VAL A 265 12.76 17.68 6.42
CA VAL A 265 11.98 18.28 7.53
C VAL A 265 11.32 19.59 7.12
N ILE A 266 11.99 20.46 6.36
CA ILE A 266 11.45 21.76 5.93
C ILE A 266 10.38 21.61 4.85
N GLY A 267 10.73 21.05 3.69
CA GLY A 267 9.85 20.93 2.51
C GLY A 267 8.92 19.72 2.57
N GLY A 268 9.33 18.61 3.19
CA GLY A 268 8.62 17.34 3.20
C GLY A 268 9.32 16.28 2.36
N VAL A 269 8.71 15.10 2.30
CA VAL A 269 8.98 14.03 1.33
C VAL A 269 7.71 13.79 0.51
N ASP A 270 7.80 13.01 -0.56
CA ASP A 270 6.61 12.57 -1.30
C ASP A 270 5.61 11.92 -0.32
N ALA A 271 4.43 12.53 -0.24
CA ALA A 271 3.39 12.22 0.74
C ALA A 271 2.37 11.20 0.23
N GLY A 272 2.66 10.52 -0.88
CA GLY A 272 1.78 9.58 -1.59
C GLY A 272 0.95 8.60 -0.73
N LEU A 273 -0.05 7.99 -1.37
CA LEU A 273 -0.90 6.97 -0.74
C LEU A 273 -0.03 5.86 -0.15
N ARG A 274 -0.29 5.44 1.09
CA ARG A 274 0.54 4.48 1.82
C ARG A 274 -0.28 3.76 2.87
N VAL A 275 0.09 2.52 3.19
CA VAL A 275 -0.55 1.76 4.28
C VAL A 275 -0.35 2.45 5.63
N GLY A 276 -1.43 2.52 6.42
CA GLY A 276 -1.51 3.33 7.64
C GLY A 276 -1.60 4.85 7.40
N GLY A 277 -1.53 5.29 6.14
CA GLY A 277 -1.65 6.70 5.77
C GLY A 277 -3.08 7.20 5.79
N ARG A 278 -3.25 8.47 6.14
CA ARG A 278 -4.52 9.19 6.03
C ARG A 278 -4.74 9.61 4.58
N CYS A 279 -5.96 9.44 4.09
CA CYS A 279 -6.35 9.80 2.73
C CYS A 279 -7.77 10.41 2.69
N ILE A 280 -8.06 11.11 1.60
CA ILE A 280 -9.35 11.74 1.30
C ILE A 280 -9.87 11.16 -0.01
N HIS A 281 -11.16 10.84 -0.06
CA HIS A 281 -11.82 10.41 -1.28
C HIS A 281 -12.25 11.63 -2.13
N LYS A 282 -11.66 11.76 -3.32
CA LYS A 282 -11.81 12.93 -4.22
C LYS A 282 -13.26 13.38 -4.46
N GLN A 283 -14.16 12.42 -4.61
CA GLN A 283 -15.55 12.70 -5.00
C GLN A 283 -16.45 13.10 -3.82
N THR A 284 -16.10 12.71 -2.59
CA THR A 284 -16.98 12.87 -1.42
C THR A 284 -16.37 13.69 -0.29
N GLY A 285 -15.06 13.99 -0.34
CA GLY A 285 -14.33 14.64 0.76
C GLY A 285 -14.21 13.80 2.04
N ARG A 286 -14.69 12.55 2.02
CA ARG A 286 -14.63 11.63 3.17
C ARG A 286 -13.18 11.28 3.48
N HIS A 287 -12.83 11.29 4.75
CA HIS A 287 -11.51 10.89 5.23
C HIS A 287 -11.50 9.39 5.55
N ALA A 288 -10.36 8.76 5.30
CA ALA A 288 -10.12 7.36 5.58
C ALA A 288 -8.65 7.09 5.92
N THR A 289 -8.38 5.92 6.49
CA THR A 289 -7.04 5.35 6.64
C THR A 289 -6.87 4.20 5.65
N LEU A 290 -5.82 4.24 4.83
CA LEU A 290 -5.54 3.19 3.85
C LEU A 290 -4.98 1.95 4.56
N LEU A 291 -5.65 0.81 4.43
CA LEU A 291 -5.24 -0.44 5.09
C LEU A 291 -4.31 -1.29 4.20
N GLY A 292 -4.41 -1.14 2.87
CA GLY A 292 -3.57 -1.84 1.89
C GLY A 292 -4.40 -2.60 0.85
N VAL A 293 -3.73 -3.37 -0.01
CA VAL A 293 -4.35 -4.07 -1.14
C VAL A 293 -4.48 -5.57 -0.90
N VAL A 294 -5.50 -6.20 -1.49
CA VAL A 294 -5.75 -7.65 -1.38
C VAL A 294 -4.80 -8.47 -2.27
N LYS A 295 -4.23 -7.86 -3.32
CA LYS A 295 -3.30 -8.50 -4.27
C LYS A 295 -2.29 -7.49 -4.80
N GLU A 296 -1.07 -7.94 -5.03
CA GLU A 296 -0.01 -7.18 -5.69
C GLU A 296 -0.49 -6.62 -7.06
N GLY A 297 -0.17 -5.35 -7.34
CA GLY A 297 -0.64 -4.66 -8.55
C GLY A 297 -2.15 -4.35 -8.59
N SER A 298 -2.92 -4.53 -7.51
CA SER A 298 -4.33 -4.14 -7.46
C SER A 298 -4.53 -2.63 -7.58
N ALA A 299 -5.47 -2.21 -8.43
CA ALA A 299 -5.88 -0.81 -8.57
C ALA A 299 -6.85 -0.34 -7.47
N SER A 300 -7.29 -1.23 -6.57
CA SER A 300 -8.11 -0.92 -5.39
C SER A 300 -7.44 -1.37 -4.09
N ALA A 301 -7.68 -0.58 -3.04
CA ALA A 301 -7.23 -0.82 -1.69
C ALA A 301 -8.40 -0.85 -0.71
N LYS A 302 -8.28 -1.63 0.36
CA LYS A 302 -9.16 -1.54 1.52
C LYS A 302 -8.85 -0.25 2.27
N VAL A 303 -9.89 0.51 2.59
CA VAL A 303 -9.81 1.73 3.41
C VAL A 303 -10.78 1.64 4.58
N GLN A 304 -10.37 2.17 5.72
CA GLN A 304 -11.22 2.34 6.90
C GLN A 304 -11.69 3.79 6.96
N TRP A 305 -12.99 4.04 6.93
CA TRP A 305 -13.53 5.41 6.94
C TRP A 305 -13.59 6.00 8.35
N ASP A 306 -13.41 7.32 8.44
CA ASP A 306 -13.60 8.08 9.67
C ASP A 306 -15.09 8.40 9.91
N GLU A 307 -15.89 7.38 10.22
CA GLU A 307 -17.31 7.50 10.55
C GLU A 307 -17.59 7.15 12.02
N ALA A 308 -18.82 7.43 12.49
CA ALA A 308 -19.26 7.06 13.84
C ALA A 308 -19.29 5.52 14.06
N GLU A 309 -19.47 4.76 12.98
CA GLU A 309 -19.29 3.32 12.91
C GLU A 309 -18.07 3.03 12.03
N ILE A 310 -17.22 2.07 12.44
CA ILE A 310 -16.00 1.74 11.70
C ILE A 310 -16.38 0.92 10.46
N THR A 311 -16.53 1.58 9.31
CA THR A 311 -16.82 0.94 8.03
C THR A 311 -15.52 0.72 7.24
N ILE A 312 -15.39 -0.45 6.62
CA ILE A 312 -14.28 -0.80 5.71
C ILE A 312 -14.87 -1.02 4.32
N SER A 313 -14.22 -0.49 3.28
CA SER A 313 -14.61 -0.76 1.89
C SER A 313 -13.41 -0.84 0.95
N ASP A 314 -13.58 -1.55 -0.15
CA ASP A 314 -12.67 -1.48 -1.29
C ASP A 314 -12.88 -0.16 -2.03
N THR A 315 -11.82 0.61 -2.21
CA THR A 315 -11.85 1.91 -2.91
C THR A 315 -10.75 1.95 -3.97
N PRO A 316 -11.03 2.39 -5.21
CA PRO A 316 -9.99 2.54 -6.23
C PRO A 316 -8.95 3.58 -5.82
N LEU A 317 -7.66 3.25 -5.93
CA LEU A 317 -6.55 4.10 -5.51
C LEU A 317 -6.56 5.46 -6.24
N TYR A 318 -6.99 5.50 -7.51
CA TYR A 318 -7.08 6.75 -8.27
C TYR A 318 -8.14 7.74 -7.74
N ASN A 319 -9.11 7.28 -6.93
CA ASN A 319 -10.11 8.13 -6.28
C ASN A 319 -9.66 8.64 -4.90
N LEU A 320 -8.47 8.26 -4.44
CA LEU A 320 -7.91 8.70 -3.16
C LEU A 320 -6.80 9.73 -3.38
N GLU A 321 -6.68 10.66 -2.45
CA GLU A 321 -5.55 11.58 -2.30
C GLU A 321 -4.97 11.43 -0.90
N PRO A 322 -3.65 11.46 -0.71
CA PRO A 322 -3.08 11.49 0.62
C PRO A 322 -3.45 12.79 1.34
N CYS A 323 -3.70 12.72 2.64
CA CYS A 323 -3.87 13.94 3.43
C CYS A 323 -2.54 14.70 3.51
N GLU A 324 -2.57 16.02 3.30
CA GLU A 324 -1.38 16.86 3.48
C GLU A 324 -0.90 16.79 4.95
N PRO A 325 0.37 16.42 5.20
CA PRO A 325 0.87 16.22 6.55
C PRO A 325 1.28 17.56 7.19
N LEU A 326 1.41 17.62 8.51
CA LEU A 326 1.59 18.88 9.25
C LEU A 326 2.76 19.70 8.66
N PRO A 327 2.58 20.99 8.27
CA PRO A 327 3.63 21.79 7.67
C PRO A 327 4.68 22.26 8.70
N PHE A 328 5.90 22.48 8.24
CA PHE A 328 6.99 23.02 9.06
C PHE A 328 6.75 24.49 9.41
N ASP A 329 6.92 24.87 10.68
CA ASP A 329 6.76 26.25 11.14
C ASP A 329 8.05 27.05 10.88
N VAL A 330 8.13 27.65 9.69
CA VAL A 330 9.28 28.47 9.27
C VAL A 330 9.49 29.67 10.20
N ALA A 331 8.43 30.24 10.80
CA ALA A 331 8.55 31.42 11.68
C ALA A 331 9.27 31.07 13.01
N ARG A 332 9.23 29.80 13.42
CA ARG A 332 10.02 29.26 14.54
C ARG A 332 11.47 28.94 14.18
N PHE A 333 11.83 28.82 12.89
CA PHE A 333 13.19 28.51 12.46
C PHE A 333 14.08 29.75 12.35
N ARG A 334 14.64 30.17 13.49
CA ARG A 334 15.53 31.35 13.59
C ARG A 334 17.00 30.95 13.51
N GLY A 335 17.81 31.81 12.88
CA GLY A 335 19.27 31.66 12.79
C GLY A 335 19.82 31.44 11.38
N LEU A 336 18.95 31.30 10.37
CA LEU A 336 19.36 31.29 8.96
C LEU A 336 20.12 32.58 8.61
N THR A 337 21.30 32.43 8.01
CA THR A 337 22.12 33.54 7.53
C THR A 337 22.02 33.65 6.01
N ALA A 338 22.29 34.83 5.46
CA ALA A 338 22.36 35.05 4.02
C ALA A 338 23.37 34.10 3.32
N THR A 339 24.43 33.68 4.02
CA THR A 339 25.39 32.71 3.47
C THR A 339 24.80 31.32 3.36
N VAL A 340 24.02 30.85 4.35
CA VAL A 340 23.36 29.53 4.29
C VAL A 340 22.27 29.52 3.22
N LEU A 341 21.55 30.63 3.04
CA LEU A 341 20.58 30.77 1.95
C LEU A 341 21.26 30.70 0.58
N LEU A 342 22.41 31.36 0.41
CA LEU A 342 23.20 31.28 -0.82
C LEU A 342 23.76 29.85 -1.05
N ASP A 343 24.33 29.23 0.00
CA ASP A 343 24.80 27.83 -0.02
C ASP A 343 23.66 26.87 -0.44
N LEU A 344 22.43 27.10 0.01
CA LEU A 344 21.25 26.34 -0.41
C LEU A 344 20.87 26.57 -1.88
N THR A 345 20.94 27.79 -2.39
CA THR A 345 20.65 28.04 -3.82
C THR A 345 21.68 27.41 -4.76
N TYR A 346 22.92 27.16 -4.32
CA TYR A 346 23.86 26.38 -5.13
C TYR A 346 23.42 24.93 -5.31
N LEU A 347 22.72 24.34 -4.33
CA LEU A 347 22.20 22.96 -4.44
C LEU A 347 21.02 22.82 -5.40
N THR A 348 20.41 23.93 -5.85
CA THR A 348 19.31 23.90 -6.83
C THR A 348 19.77 23.93 -8.29
N GLY A 349 21.08 24.07 -8.55
CA GLY A 349 21.62 24.22 -9.91
C GLY A 349 21.34 25.58 -10.59
N ILE A 350 20.60 26.49 -9.94
CA ILE A 350 20.22 27.80 -10.53
C ILE A 350 21.46 28.70 -10.80
N HIS A 351 22.59 28.43 -10.15
CA HIS A 351 23.84 29.17 -10.34
C HIS A 351 24.81 28.51 -11.34
N GLU A 352 24.39 27.50 -12.10
CA GLU A 352 25.16 27.02 -13.26
C GLU A 352 25.25 28.15 -14.30
N ASP A 353 26.48 28.55 -14.65
CA ASP A 353 26.81 29.85 -15.27
C ASP A 353 26.11 30.01 -16.65
N LEU A 354 25.04 30.82 -16.71
CA LEU A 354 24.43 31.30 -17.96
C LEU A 354 25.51 32.03 -18.76
N GLY A 355 26.08 31.30 -19.72
CA GLY A 355 27.36 31.64 -20.34
C GLY A 355 27.42 33.08 -20.85
N LYS A 356 28.41 33.83 -20.36
CA LYS A 356 28.73 35.19 -20.79
C LYS A 356 28.86 35.26 -22.31
N GLN A 357 27.80 35.71 -23.00
CA GLN A 357 27.90 36.10 -24.39
C GLN A 357 28.80 37.33 -24.47
N GLY A 358 30.08 37.10 -24.79
CA GLY A 358 31.05 38.16 -24.93
C GLY A 358 30.68 39.05 -26.11
N VAL A 359 30.29 40.29 -25.81
CA VAL A 359 30.07 41.36 -26.80
C VAL A 359 31.38 41.67 -27.52
N LYS A 360 31.71 40.88 -28.54
CA LYS A 360 32.81 41.16 -29.47
C LYS A 360 32.34 42.16 -30.52
N ARG A 361 32.38 43.42 -30.12
CA ARG A 361 32.31 44.58 -31.02
C ARG A 361 33.42 44.43 -32.07
N HIS A 362 33.07 44.26 -33.34
CA HIS A 362 34.05 44.19 -34.44
C HIS A 362 33.73 45.30 -35.45
N GLU A 363 34.40 46.45 -35.31
CA GLU A 363 34.36 47.49 -36.33
C GLU A 363 35.29 47.12 -37.49
N LYS A 364 34.75 46.95 -38.70
CA LYS A 364 35.38 47.47 -39.92
C LYS A 364 34.41 47.55 -41.11
N ARG A 365 34.39 48.75 -41.71
CA ARG A 365 33.69 49.23 -42.93
C ARG A 365 33.70 48.22 -44.09
N HIS A 366 32.68 48.16 -44.97
CA HIS A 366 32.50 49.19 -46.03
C HIS A 366 31.15 49.16 -46.80
N LYS A 367 30.66 50.39 -47.10
CA LYS A 367 29.88 50.89 -48.26
C LYS A 367 28.39 50.51 -48.51
N HIS A 368 27.57 51.58 -48.59
CA HIS A 368 26.35 51.85 -49.40
C HIS A 368 25.25 50.76 -49.50
N ASP A 369 24.01 50.96 -49.02
CA ASP A 369 22.95 51.97 -49.36
C ASP A 369 22.07 51.53 -50.56
N PRO A 370 20.78 51.94 -50.63
CA PRO A 370 19.84 52.25 -49.54
C PRO A 370 18.41 51.66 -49.84
N GLU A 371 17.36 52.25 -49.24
CA GLU A 371 15.92 52.12 -49.59
C GLU A 371 15.18 50.85 -49.08
N ASP A 372 13.94 50.90 -48.56
CA ASP A 372 13.07 52.04 -48.20
C ASP A 372 12.15 51.70 -47.00
N LYS A 373 11.40 52.71 -46.53
CA LYS A 373 10.21 52.70 -45.63
C LYS A 373 9.42 51.37 -45.58
N GLY A 374 8.78 50.96 -44.48
CA GLY A 374 8.52 51.64 -43.21
C GLY A 374 7.34 50.97 -42.48
N ASP A 375 7.24 51.16 -41.18
CA ASP A 375 6.08 50.82 -40.33
C ASP A 375 4.98 51.90 -40.50
N PRO A 376 3.72 51.76 -40.03
CA PRO A 376 3.15 50.64 -39.27
C PRO A 376 1.70 50.22 -39.63
N ASP A 377 1.19 49.27 -38.85
CA ASP A 377 -0.09 49.34 -38.12
C ASP A 377 -1.36 48.58 -38.60
N GLN A 378 -2.13 48.18 -37.57
CA GLN A 378 -3.56 47.82 -37.51
C GLN A 378 -4.09 46.47 -38.05
N LYS A 379 -4.66 45.72 -37.07
CA LYS A 379 -6.03 45.12 -37.00
C LYS A 379 -6.58 44.38 -38.25
N THR A 380 -7.27 43.25 -38.12
CA THR A 380 -8.55 43.12 -37.38
C THR A 380 -8.92 41.64 -37.15
N GLU A 381 -9.96 41.41 -36.35
CA GLU A 381 -10.62 40.14 -35.98
C GLU A 381 -11.00 39.23 -37.16
N GLY A 382 -11.25 37.94 -36.88
CA GLY A 382 -11.80 37.00 -37.86
C GLY A 382 -11.88 35.56 -37.35
N ASP A 383 -12.90 35.26 -36.54
CA ASP A 383 -13.22 33.91 -36.06
C ASP A 383 -13.98 33.11 -37.14
N ALA A 384 -13.63 31.82 -37.34
CA ALA A 384 -14.51 30.74 -37.82
C ALA A 384 -13.71 29.47 -38.22
N ALA A 385 -14.12 28.32 -37.69
CA ALA A 385 -13.69 27.01 -38.16
C ALA A 385 -14.40 26.60 -39.46
N SER A 386 -13.82 25.64 -40.23
CA SER A 386 -14.52 24.43 -40.71
C SER A 386 -13.60 23.44 -41.45
N GLU A 387 -13.73 22.17 -41.05
CA GLU A 387 -13.72 20.93 -41.85
C GLU A 387 -12.78 20.72 -43.06
N ALA A 388 -12.03 19.60 -43.01
CA ALA A 388 -12.03 18.59 -44.07
C ALA A 388 -11.64 17.19 -43.52
N ARG A 389 -12.40 16.14 -43.86
CA ARG A 389 -12.11 14.72 -43.58
C ARG A 389 -11.70 13.98 -44.86
N SER A 390 -10.69 13.10 -44.77
CA SER A 390 -10.62 11.75 -45.41
C SER A 390 -9.16 11.24 -45.36
N VAL A 391 -8.76 10.26 -44.54
CA VAL A 391 -9.02 8.79 -44.60
C VAL A 391 -8.35 8.08 -45.78
N HIS A 392 -7.35 7.23 -45.47
CA HIS A 392 -6.92 5.96 -46.11
C HIS A 392 -5.54 5.55 -45.55
N SER A 393 -5.10 4.28 -45.45
CA SER A 393 -5.74 3.02 -45.03
C SER A 393 -4.64 1.95 -44.78
N THR A 394 -4.81 1.12 -43.74
CA THR A 394 -4.27 -0.26 -43.49
C THR A 394 -3.17 -0.87 -44.39
N GLU A 395 -2.10 -1.44 -43.79
CA GLU A 395 -1.89 -2.90 -43.69
C GLU A 395 -0.72 -3.32 -42.75
N GLU A 396 -0.63 -4.61 -42.41
CA GLU A 396 0.21 -5.20 -41.35
C GLU A 396 1.59 -5.73 -41.80
N ALA A 397 2.56 -5.85 -40.88
CA ALA A 397 3.55 -6.93 -40.89
C ALA A 397 4.22 -7.20 -39.52
N LYS A 398 4.46 -8.48 -39.22
CA LYS A 398 5.06 -9.06 -37.99
C LYS A 398 6.50 -8.60 -37.68
N GLY A 399 6.89 -8.58 -36.40
CA GLY A 399 8.30 -8.53 -35.98
C GLY A 399 8.57 -8.75 -34.48
N HIS A 400 9.14 -9.91 -34.14
CA HIS A 400 9.80 -10.33 -32.89
C HIS A 400 10.24 -9.25 -31.88
N GLY A 401 9.97 -9.48 -30.59
CA GLY A 401 10.55 -8.71 -29.48
C GLY A 401 11.89 -9.26 -28.98
N PRO A 402 12.44 -8.66 -27.92
CA PRO A 402 13.06 -9.46 -26.86
C PRO A 402 12.59 -9.08 -25.44
N LYS A 403 12.78 -10.03 -24.51
CA LYS A 403 12.71 -9.79 -23.06
C LYS A 403 13.65 -8.65 -22.65
N LEU A 404 13.25 -7.87 -21.64
CA LEU A 404 14.21 -7.38 -20.65
C LEU A 404 14.12 -8.28 -19.41
N GLU A 405 15.27 -8.76 -18.95
CA GLU A 405 15.39 -9.55 -17.74
C GLU A 405 15.52 -8.60 -16.54
N SER A 406 14.74 -8.83 -15.50
CA SER A 406 14.82 -8.07 -14.25
C SER A 406 15.96 -8.60 -13.40
N GLU A 407 17.13 -7.94 -13.44
CA GLU A 407 18.23 -8.24 -12.51
C GLU A 407 17.87 -7.78 -11.09
N SER A 408 17.25 -8.68 -10.33
CA SER A 408 17.03 -8.53 -8.90
C SER A 408 18.35 -8.69 -8.15
N SER A 409 19.06 -7.59 -7.91
CA SER A 409 20.22 -7.58 -7.00
C SER A 409 19.75 -7.63 -5.54
N SER A 410 19.87 -8.80 -4.93
CA SER A 410 19.53 -9.02 -3.52
C SER A 410 20.55 -8.35 -2.59
N PHE A 411 20.23 -7.16 -2.09
CA PHE A 411 20.99 -6.53 -1.01
C PHE A 411 20.56 -7.10 0.36
N SER A 412 21.31 -8.07 0.87
CA SER A 412 21.25 -8.43 2.29
C SER A 412 21.71 -7.25 3.14
N LEU A 413 20.81 -6.74 3.98
CA LEU A 413 21.13 -5.79 5.03
C LEU A 413 21.56 -6.57 6.28
N ASP A 414 22.87 -6.67 6.49
CA ASP A 414 23.42 -7.25 7.72
C ASP A 414 22.91 -6.50 8.95
N ALA A 415 22.48 -7.27 9.95
CA ALA A 415 21.89 -6.74 11.17
C ALA A 415 22.90 -5.95 11.99
N ILE A 416 22.70 -4.63 12.11
CA ILE A 416 23.44 -3.79 13.06
C ILE A 416 22.97 -4.13 14.48
N SER A 417 23.69 -5.04 15.14
CA SER A 417 23.50 -5.37 16.54
C SER A 417 23.82 -4.18 17.45
N LEU A 418 22.81 -3.42 17.84
CA LEU A 418 22.88 -2.55 19.01
C LEU A 418 22.64 -3.38 20.27
N GLY A 419 23.73 -3.75 20.94
CA GLY A 419 23.68 -4.49 22.20
C GLY A 419 23.06 -3.65 23.32
N MET A 420 21.90 -4.08 23.82
CA MET A 420 21.36 -3.67 25.11
C MET A 420 21.16 -4.92 25.98
N GLU A 421 22.01 -5.10 26.98
CA GLU A 421 21.85 -6.15 27.98
C GLU A 421 20.61 -5.88 28.84
N CYS A 422 19.57 -6.70 28.71
CA CYS A 422 18.45 -6.69 29.64
C CYS A 422 18.82 -7.49 30.90
N GLN A 423 19.32 -6.80 31.92
CA GLN A 423 19.46 -7.37 33.27
C GLN A 423 18.08 -7.57 33.89
N HIS A 424 17.59 -8.81 33.89
CA HIS A 424 16.40 -9.21 34.63
C HIS A 424 16.66 -9.07 36.15
N LEU A 425 16.06 -8.05 36.78
CA LEU A 425 15.95 -7.98 38.23
C LEU A 425 14.69 -8.73 38.70
N ASN A 426 14.90 -9.88 39.33
CA ASN A 426 13.86 -10.58 40.09
C ASN A 426 13.41 -9.73 41.29
N ALA A 427 12.11 -9.54 41.46
CA ALA A 427 11.52 -8.88 42.61
C ALA A 427 10.39 -9.73 43.23
N GLU A 428 10.76 -10.67 44.10
CA GLU A 428 9.80 -11.38 44.96
C GLU A 428 9.26 -10.43 46.06
N GLY A 429 8.09 -9.84 45.83
CA GLY A 429 7.39 -8.98 46.78
C GLY A 429 6.57 -9.76 47.81
N LYS A 430 7.16 -10.12 48.96
CA LYS A 430 6.44 -10.74 50.10
C LYS A 430 5.27 -9.87 50.59
N LYS A 431 4.06 -10.43 50.63
CA LYS A 431 2.95 -9.86 51.41
C LYS A 431 3.29 -9.92 52.91
N LYS A 432 3.16 -8.79 53.61
CA LYS A 432 2.99 -8.74 55.06
C LYS A 432 1.58 -8.22 55.36
N ASN A 433 0.84 -8.95 56.18
CA ASN A 433 -0.33 -8.41 56.87
C ASN A 433 0.15 -7.54 58.04
N HIS A 434 -0.60 -6.49 58.38
CA HIS A 434 -0.86 -6.14 59.77
C HIS A 434 -2.13 -5.28 59.87
N GLU A 435 -2.99 -5.68 60.81
CA GLU A 435 -4.19 -5.01 61.36
C GLU A 435 -5.22 -4.41 60.39
#